data_AF-A0A1F9DTE1-F1
#
_entry.id   AF-A0A1F9DTE1-F1
#
_cell.length_a   1.000
_cell.length_b   1.000
_cell.length_c   1.000
_cell.angle_alpha   90.00
_cell.angle_beta   90.00
_cell.angle_gamma   90.00
#
_symmetry.space_group_name_H-M   'P 1'
#
loop_
_entity.id
_entity.type
_entity.pdbx_description
1 polymer ?
#
loop_
_entity_poly.entity_id
_entity_poly.type
_entity_poly.pdbx_seq_one_letter_code
_entity_poly.pdbx_strand_id
1 'polypeptide(L)'
;MPVTMSMEIAYGRLPGKGLTEYGGAEWKSLRQELRKGAKVPLKYEEAEELIDEWEKRGLWHIVMSRGRLPLIEAICNCERRYCTYWMNRFRSGVKEYVLKGHSIARVNPLKCTACGSCFDKCQFGALHYSKTSDNVDIDMHMCFGCGLCHTACPNDAIELVARAEIPAIKNSW
;
A
#
# COMPACT_ATOMS: atom_id res chain seq x y z
N MET A 1 13.07 25.35 2.27
CA MET A 1 12.08 25.47 1.17
C MET A 1 10.89 24.60 1.57
N PRO A 2 9.65 25.11 1.60
CA PRO A 2 8.50 24.26 1.84
C PRO A 2 8.43 23.22 0.72
N VAL A 3 8.46 21.94 1.07
CA VAL A 3 8.38 20.84 0.11
C VAL A 3 6.92 20.75 -0.34
N THR A 4 6.58 21.32 -1.48
CA THR A 4 5.25 21.16 -2.07
C THR A 4 5.20 19.81 -2.79
N MET A 5 4.44 18.87 -2.23
CA MET A 5 4.15 17.59 -2.90
C MET A 5 3.01 17.79 -3.90
N SER A 6 3.10 17.18 -5.08
CA SER A 6 2.00 17.19 -6.06
C SER A 6 1.42 15.80 -6.21
N MET A 7 0.11 15.66 -6.01
CA MET A 7 -0.58 14.40 -6.23
C MET A 7 -1.06 14.32 -7.70
N GLU A 8 -0.65 13.26 -8.41
CA GLU A 8 -1.26 12.86 -9.68
C GLU A 8 -2.36 11.84 -9.41
N ILE A 9 -3.62 12.18 -9.72
CA ILE A 9 -4.75 11.28 -9.52
C ILE A 9 -5.04 10.56 -10.84
N ALA A 10 -4.60 9.30 -10.95
CA ALA A 10 -4.88 8.42 -12.07
C ALA A 10 -5.80 7.26 -11.65
N TYR A 11 -6.88 7.03 -12.42
CA TYR A 11 -7.82 5.89 -12.38
C TYR A 11 -7.89 5.11 -11.04
N GLY A 12 -8.90 5.37 -10.21
CA GLY A 12 -9.13 4.60 -9.00
C GLY A 12 -10.38 4.99 -8.20
N ARG A 13 -10.75 4.16 -7.22
CA ARG A 13 -11.77 4.45 -6.20
C ARG A 13 -11.32 5.68 -5.41
N LEU A 14 -12.09 6.77 -5.46
CA LEU A 14 -11.74 8.06 -4.84
C LEU A 14 -12.40 8.21 -3.45
N PRO A 15 -11.84 9.01 -2.52
CA PRO A 15 -12.41 9.26 -1.21
C PRO A 15 -13.93 9.46 -1.24
N GLY A 16 -14.65 8.69 -0.42
CA GLY A 16 -16.12 8.64 -0.50
C GLY A 16 -16.79 9.89 0.05
N LYS A 17 -16.19 10.53 1.07
CA LYS A 17 -16.77 11.69 1.78
C LYS A 17 -15.77 12.62 2.49
N GLY A 18 -14.47 12.30 2.58
CA GLY A 18 -13.61 12.96 3.56
C GLY A 18 -13.13 14.36 3.19
N LEU A 19 -13.14 14.70 1.92
CA LEU A 19 -12.04 15.47 1.35
C LEU A 19 -12.61 16.35 0.21
N THR A 20 -13.36 17.42 0.58
CA THR A 20 -14.07 18.31 -0.38
C THR A 20 -13.12 19.25 -1.13
N GLU A 21 -11.96 19.56 -0.54
CA GLU A 21 -10.96 20.49 -1.04
C GLU A 21 -9.52 19.99 -0.76
N TYR A 22 -8.60 20.13 -1.73
CA TYR A 22 -7.14 19.87 -1.57
C TYR A 22 -6.35 20.99 -2.18
N GLY A 23 -5.36 21.55 -1.47
CA GLY A 23 -4.49 22.56 -2.06
C GLY A 23 -5.22 23.79 -2.60
N GLY A 24 -6.41 24.09 -2.06
CA GLY A 24 -7.30 25.15 -2.54
C GLY A 24 -8.16 24.81 -3.78
N ALA A 25 -8.17 23.55 -4.24
CA ALA A 25 -8.98 23.11 -5.37
C ALA A 25 -10.19 22.27 -4.91
N GLU A 26 -11.38 22.62 -5.43
CA GLU A 26 -12.64 21.91 -5.21
C GLU A 26 -12.64 20.52 -5.88
N TRP A 27 -13.06 19.49 -5.15
CA TRP A 27 -13.02 18.11 -5.64
C TRP A 27 -13.88 17.85 -6.89
N LYS A 28 -15.07 18.47 -6.96
CA LYS A 28 -16.01 18.30 -8.08
C LYS A 28 -15.42 18.81 -9.40
N SER A 29 -14.62 19.88 -9.36
CA SER A 29 -13.97 20.43 -10.56
C SER A 29 -12.77 19.58 -10.97
N LEU A 30 -11.94 19.15 -10.01
CA LEU A 30 -10.80 18.25 -10.27
C LEU A 30 -11.22 16.94 -10.93
N ARG A 31 -12.38 16.38 -10.55
CA ARG A 31 -12.92 15.12 -11.13
C ARG A 31 -13.04 15.15 -12.65
N GLN A 32 -13.35 16.32 -13.23
CA GLN A 32 -13.47 16.49 -14.68
C GLN A 32 -12.12 16.45 -15.39
N GLU A 33 -11.05 16.84 -14.69
CA GLU A 33 -9.68 16.90 -15.21
C GLU A 33 -8.89 15.61 -15.00
N LEU A 34 -9.39 14.67 -14.18
CA LEU A 34 -8.72 13.40 -13.85
C LEU A 34 -8.32 12.56 -15.06
N ARG A 35 -9.06 12.64 -16.18
CA ARG A 35 -8.70 11.94 -17.43
C ARG A 35 -7.41 12.47 -18.06
N LYS A 36 -6.98 13.67 -17.69
CA LYS A 36 -5.80 14.37 -18.22
C LYS A 36 -4.60 14.32 -17.27
N GLY A 37 -4.75 13.76 -16.07
CA GLY A 37 -3.75 13.83 -15.01
C GLY A 37 -3.75 15.22 -14.36
N ALA A 38 -4.53 15.37 -13.29
CA ALA A 38 -4.54 16.61 -12.50
C ALA A 38 -3.41 16.55 -11.45
N LYS A 39 -2.69 17.67 -11.29
CA LYS A 39 -1.68 17.86 -10.23
C LYS A 39 -2.21 18.84 -9.21
N VAL A 40 -2.36 18.38 -7.97
CA VAL A 40 -2.79 19.24 -6.85
C VAL A 40 -1.61 19.42 -5.90
N PRO A 41 -1.14 20.66 -5.66
CA PRO A 41 -0.13 20.91 -4.64
C PRO A 41 -0.74 20.68 -3.26
N LEU A 42 -0.05 19.95 -2.40
CA LEU A 42 -0.49 19.59 -1.06
C LEU A 42 0.47 20.15 -0.01
N LYS A 43 -0.08 20.52 1.14
CA LYS A 43 0.69 20.62 2.37
C LYS A 43 1.08 19.22 2.85
N TYR A 44 2.06 19.17 3.74
CA TYR A 44 2.57 17.90 4.25
C TYR A 44 1.49 17.12 5.02
N GLU A 45 0.74 17.80 5.88
CA GLU A 45 -0.31 17.21 6.70
C GLU A 45 -1.48 16.68 5.84
N GLU A 46 -1.86 17.41 4.79
CA GLU A 46 -2.89 16.98 3.84
C GLU A 46 -2.46 15.71 3.07
N ALA A 47 -1.16 15.58 2.78
CA ALA A 47 -0.61 14.40 2.12
C ALA A 47 -0.61 13.18 3.06
N GLU A 48 -0.29 13.36 4.34
CA GLU A 48 -0.37 12.30 5.35
C GLU A 48 -1.82 11.80 5.53
N GLU A 49 -2.79 12.71 5.68
CA GLU A 49 -4.21 12.36 5.82
C GLU A 49 -4.74 11.57 4.61
N LEU A 50 -4.29 11.93 3.40
CA LEU A 50 -4.65 11.22 2.16
C LEU A 50 -4.09 9.80 2.13
N ILE A 51 -2.82 9.62 2.54
CA ILE A 51 -2.19 8.30 2.62
C ILE A 51 -2.94 7.42 3.62
N ASP A 52 -3.26 7.94 4.81
CA ASP A 52 -4.03 7.22 5.82
C ASP A 52 -5.42 6.79 5.33
N GLU A 53 -6.11 7.67 4.58
CA GLU A 53 -7.40 7.30 4.00
C GLU A 53 -7.25 6.19 2.96
N TRP A 54 -6.21 6.23 2.14
CA TRP A 54 -5.93 5.21 1.13
C TRP A 54 -5.57 3.86 1.74
N GLU A 55 -4.80 3.84 2.83
CA GLU A 55 -4.51 2.64 3.60
C GLU A 55 -5.79 2.02 4.16
N LYS A 56 -6.65 2.82 4.78
CA LYS A 56 -7.96 2.38 5.31
C LYS A 56 -8.83 1.74 4.22
N ARG A 57 -8.67 2.19 2.97
CA ARG A 57 -9.39 1.66 1.80
C ARG A 57 -8.72 0.44 1.19
N GLY A 58 -7.50 0.10 1.60
CA GLY A 58 -6.73 -1.05 1.13
C GLY A 58 -5.93 -0.79 -0.15
N LEU A 59 -5.68 0.47 -0.48
CA LEU A 59 -4.73 0.84 -1.52
C LEU A 59 -3.32 0.68 -0.96
N TRP A 60 -2.39 0.17 -1.75
CA TRP A 60 -1.01 -0.04 -1.32
C TRP A 60 -0.09 0.98 -1.99
N HIS A 61 0.99 1.28 -1.28
CA HIS A 61 1.91 2.36 -1.61
C HIS A 61 3.17 1.82 -2.28
N ILE A 62 3.51 2.37 -3.44
CA ILE A 62 4.78 2.14 -4.11
C ILE A 62 5.54 3.46 -4.13
N VAL A 63 6.68 3.49 -3.44
CA VAL A 63 7.60 4.62 -3.50
C VAL A 63 8.43 4.50 -4.78
N MET A 64 8.28 5.49 -5.66
CA MET A 64 8.97 5.54 -6.94
C MET A 64 10.15 6.50 -6.85
N SER A 65 11.32 6.00 -7.23
CA SER A 65 12.52 6.80 -7.45
C SER A 65 13.05 6.51 -8.86
N ARG A 66 12.73 7.37 -9.84
CA ARG A 66 13.42 7.31 -11.15
C ARG A 66 14.61 8.25 -11.09
N GLY A 67 15.80 7.70 -10.87
CA GLY A 67 17.05 8.47 -10.91
C GLY A 67 18.01 8.15 -9.77
N ARG A 68 18.67 9.20 -9.24
CA ARG A 68 19.63 9.06 -8.15
C ARG A 68 18.90 9.00 -6.81
N LEU A 69 19.04 7.89 -6.09
CA LEU A 69 18.73 7.84 -4.66
C LEU A 69 19.51 8.96 -3.94
N PRO A 70 18.91 9.65 -2.95
CA PRO A 70 17.66 9.32 -2.25
C PRO A 70 16.40 10.06 -2.77
N LEU A 71 16.36 10.57 -4.00
CA LEU A 71 15.21 11.33 -4.47
C LEU A 71 13.98 10.43 -4.70
N ILE A 72 12.92 10.67 -3.93
CA ILE A 72 11.58 10.10 -4.16
C ILE A 72 10.84 11.02 -5.12
N GLU A 73 10.44 10.48 -6.28
CA GLU A 73 9.74 11.21 -7.33
C GLU A 73 8.23 11.17 -7.12
N ALA A 74 7.69 10.03 -6.72
CA ALA A 74 6.25 9.84 -6.53
C ALA A 74 5.95 8.72 -5.53
N ILE A 75 4.78 8.78 -4.91
CA ILE A 75 4.17 7.68 -4.17
C ILE A 75 2.90 7.28 -4.91
N CYS A 76 2.86 6.05 -5.43
CA CYS A 76 1.73 5.51 -6.17
C CYS A 76 0.81 4.71 -5.23
N ASN A 77 -0.51 4.92 -5.32
CA ASN A 77 -1.51 4.44 -4.36
C ASN A 77 -2.61 3.68 -5.09
N CYS A 78 -2.31 2.46 -5.54
CA CYS A 78 -3.22 1.68 -6.38
C CYS A 78 -3.79 0.48 -5.63
N GLU A 79 -4.82 -0.16 -6.18
CA GLU A 79 -5.18 -1.54 -5.86
C GLU A 79 -4.58 -2.49 -6.91
N ARG A 80 -4.49 -3.79 -6.59
CA ARG A 80 -3.89 -4.80 -7.49
C ARG A 80 -4.46 -4.73 -8.91
N ARG A 81 -5.78 -4.52 -9.04
CA ARG A 81 -6.49 -4.55 -10.32
C ARG A 81 -6.02 -3.46 -11.30
N TYR A 82 -5.61 -2.30 -10.80
CA TYR A 82 -5.23 -1.16 -11.63
C TYR A 82 -3.72 -0.87 -11.63
N CYS A 83 -2.97 -1.50 -10.73
CA CYS A 83 -1.54 -1.27 -10.61
C CYS A 83 -0.77 -1.80 -11.84
N THR A 84 -0.27 -0.89 -12.68
CA THR A 84 0.53 -1.22 -13.87
C THR A 84 1.88 -1.82 -13.50
N TYR A 85 2.52 -1.39 -12.41
CA TYR A 85 3.76 -1.98 -11.90
C TYR A 85 3.59 -3.43 -11.49
N TRP A 86 2.52 -3.73 -10.74
CA TRP A 86 2.14 -5.10 -10.42
C TRP A 86 1.93 -5.90 -11.69
N MET A 87 1.05 -5.44 -12.59
CA MET A 87 0.78 -6.15 -13.84
C MET A 87 2.06 -6.43 -14.62
N ASN A 88 2.96 -5.45 -14.74
CA ASN A 88 4.21 -5.60 -15.47
C ASN A 88 5.17 -6.57 -14.77
N ARG A 89 5.30 -6.54 -13.43
CA ARG A 89 6.12 -7.51 -12.69
C ARG A 89 5.72 -8.95 -13.00
N PHE A 90 4.41 -9.25 -13.00
CA PHE A 90 3.92 -10.61 -13.25
C PHE A 90 3.85 -10.98 -14.73
N ARG A 91 3.52 -10.05 -15.62
CA ARG A 91 3.46 -10.31 -17.06
C ARG A 91 4.84 -10.49 -17.69
N SER A 92 5.83 -9.71 -17.25
CA SER A 92 7.19 -9.76 -17.80
C SER A 92 8.14 -10.66 -17.02
N GLY A 93 7.83 -10.97 -15.75
CA GLY A 93 8.73 -11.68 -14.85
C GLY A 93 9.86 -10.82 -14.26
N VAL A 94 9.92 -9.53 -14.61
CA VAL A 94 10.95 -8.58 -14.12
C VAL A 94 10.56 -8.08 -12.73
N LYS A 95 11.31 -8.48 -11.70
CA LYS A 95 10.99 -8.20 -10.28
C LYS A 95 11.17 -6.72 -9.92
N GLU A 96 12.06 -6.06 -10.64
CA GLU A 96 12.48 -4.67 -10.47
C GLU A 96 11.35 -3.67 -10.72
N TYR A 97 10.26 -4.07 -11.40
CA TYR A 97 9.07 -3.23 -11.55
C TYR A 97 8.46 -2.82 -10.19
N VAL A 98 8.49 -3.71 -9.20
CA VAL A 98 8.09 -3.36 -7.83
C VAL A 98 8.78 -4.25 -6.85
N LEU A 99 9.79 -3.75 -6.14
CA LEU A 99 10.51 -4.51 -5.13
C LEU A 99 9.65 -4.70 -3.88
N LYS A 100 9.87 -5.81 -3.19
CA LYS A 100 9.27 -6.05 -1.86
C LYS A 100 9.89 -5.12 -0.82
N GLY A 101 9.08 -4.73 0.17
CA GLY A 101 9.52 -3.90 1.28
C GLY A 101 10.51 -4.60 2.21
N HIS A 102 11.20 -3.79 3.00
CA HIS A 102 12.15 -4.24 4.03
C HIS A 102 11.47 -4.93 5.20
N SER A 103 10.17 -4.76 5.36
CA SER A 103 9.38 -5.40 6.42
C SER A 103 8.60 -6.60 5.90
N ILE A 104 8.19 -7.47 6.81
CA ILE A 104 7.24 -8.55 6.55
C ILE A 104 6.23 -8.66 7.68
N ALA A 105 4.99 -8.99 7.33
CA ALA A 105 3.94 -9.22 8.30
C ALA A 105 4.08 -10.61 8.93
N ARG A 106 3.94 -10.67 10.26
CA ARG A 106 3.94 -11.89 11.09
C ARG A 106 2.73 -11.86 12.02
N VAL A 107 2.03 -12.98 12.13
CA VAL A 107 0.85 -13.10 13.01
C VAL A 107 1.29 -13.57 14.41
N ASN A 108 0.74 -12.93 15.44
CA ASN A 108 0.78 -13.38 16.82
C ASN A 108 -0.44 -14.28 17.09
N PRO A 109 -0.25 -15.60 17.24
CA PRO A 109 -1.35 -16.56 17.36
C PRO A 109 -2.15 -16.42 18.67
N LEU A 110 -1.61 -15.73 19.69
CA LEU A 110 -2.31 -15.52 20.96
C LEU A 110 -3.32 -14.36 20.89
N LYS A 111 -3.16 -13.45 19.93
CA LYS A 111 -4.05 -12.28 19.74
C LYS A 111 -5.02 -12.45 18.56
N CYS A 112 -4.68 -13.33 17.62
CA CYS A 112 -5.48 -13.52 16.43
C CYS A 112 -6.75 -14.32 16.76
N THR A 113 -7.89 -13.84 16.29
CA THR A 113 -9.21 -14.47 16.50
C THR A 113 -9.78 -15.05 15.20
N ALA A 114 -8.94 -15.18 14.16
CA ALA A 114 -9.35 -15.61 12.82
C ALA A 114 -10.56 -14.83 12.23
N CYS A 115 -10.74 -13.55 12.59
CA CYS A 115 -11.87 -12.73 12.15
C CYS A 115 -11.90 -12.40 10.65
N GLY A 116 -10.76 -12.53 9.96
CA GLY A 116 -10.68 -12.38 8.52
C GLY A 116 -10.46 -10.97 7.98
N SER A 117 -10.48 -9.92 8.81
CA SER A 117 -10.36 -8.51 8.36
C SER A 117 -9.11 -8.21 7.54
N CYS A 118 -8.02 -8.95 7.78
CA CYS A 118 -6.77 -8.80 7.05
C CYS A 118 -6.84 -9.32 5.60
N PHE A 119 -7.70 -10.30 5.29
CA PHE A 119 -7.81 -10.89 3.94
C PHE A 119 -8.28 -9.87 2.92
N ASP A 120 -9.26 -9.04 3.28
CA ASP A 120 -9.83 -8.02 2.39
C ASP A 120 -8.80 -6.96 1.98
N LYS A 121 -7.74 -6.78 2.76
CA LYS A 121 -6.70 -5.79 2.51
C LYS A 121 -5.50 -6.34 1.76
N CYS A 122 -5.22 -7.63 1.88
CA CYS A 122 -4.06 -8.23 1.24
C CYS A 122 -4.24 -8.29 -0.28
N GLN A 123 -3.60 -7.36 -0.98
CA GLN A 123 -3.59 -7.30 -2.44
C GLN A 123 -2.80 -8.47 -3.06
N PHE A 124 -1.93 -9.12 -2.30
CA PHE A 124 -0.94 -10.07 -2.81
C PHE A 124 -1.33 -11.54 -2.65
N GLY A 125 -2.43 -11.83 -1.95
CA GLY A 125 -2.86 -13.21 -1.69
C GLY A 125 -1.91 -13.98 -0.77
N ALA A 126 -1.21 -13.29 0.13
CA ALA A 126 -0.25 -13.90 1.05
C ALA A 126 -0.88 -14.50 2.33
N LEU A 127 -2.18 -14.31 2.57
CA LEU A 127 -2.85 -14.75 3.80
C LEU A 127 -3.63 -16.03 3.55
N HIS A 128 -3.59 -16.96 4.51
CA HIS A 128 -4.34 -18.22 4.50
C HIS A 128 -4.88 -18.54 5.88
N TYR A 129 -6.02 -19.22 5.96
CA TYR A 129 -6.50 -19.77 7.23
C TYR A 129 -5.75 -21.06 7.56
N SER A 130 -5.15 -21.10 8.74
CA SER A 130 -4.60 -22.34 9.29
C SER A 130 -5.73 -23.22 9.80
N LYS A 131 -5.82 -24.44 9.27
CA LYS A 131 -6.79 -25.45 9.73
C LYS A 131 -6.42 -26.07 11.08
N THR A 132 -5.19 -25.87 11.55
CA THR A 132 -4.66 -26.56 12.73
C THR A 132 -4.59 -25.68 13.97
N SER A 133 -4.55 -24.36 13.80
CA SER A 133 -4.31 -23.41 14.88
C SER A 133 -5.40 -22.34 15.04
N ASP A 134 -6.55 -22.47 14.35
CA ASP A 134 -7.63 -21.47 14.31
C ASP A 134 -7.09 -20.04 14.15
N ASN A 135 -6.10 -19.91 13.27
CA ASN A 135 -5.29 -18.71 13.11
C ASN A 135 -5.13 -18.35 11.63
N VAL A 136 -4.63 -17.15 11.38
CA VAL A 136 -4.23 -16.72 10.05
C VAL A 136 -2.73 -16.89 9.89
N ASP A 137 -2.32 -17.54 8.80
CA ASP A 137 -0.93 -17.71 8.42
C ASP A 137 -0.58 -16.79 7.24
N ILE A 138 0.70 -16.39 7.16
CA ILE A 138 1.23 -15.54 6.10
C ILE A 138 2.29 -16.30 5.32
N ASP A 139 2.05 -16.49 4.02
CA ASP A 139 3.09 -16.91 3.08
C ASP A 139 4.10 -15.79 2.91
N MET A 140 5.28 -16.01 3.49
CA MET A 140 6.37 -15.05 3.51
C MET A 140 6.99 -14.80 2.11
N HIS A 141 6.86 -15.75 1.19
CA HIS A 141 7.30 -15.60 -0.19
C HIS A 141 6.34 -14.75 -1.02
N MET A 142 5.07 -14.68 -0.63
CA MET A 142 4.05 -13.84 -1.28
C MET A 142 3.89 -12.46 -0.62
N CYS A 143 4.34 -12.32 0.63
CA CYS A 143 4.23 -11.05 1.35
C CYS A 143 5.20 -9.98 0.82
N PHE A 144 4.63 -8.87 0.33
CA PHE A 144 5.37 -7.70 -0.13
C PHE A 144 5.75 -6.73 1.00
N GLY A 145 5.24 -6.93 2.21
CA GLY A 145 5.58 -6.07 3.35
C GLY A 145 4.85 -4.71 3.37
N CYS A 146 3.68 -4.60 2.74
CA CYS A 146 2.95 -3.33 2.59
C CYS A 146 2.28 -2.78 3.86
N GLY A 147 2.22 -3.54 4.96
CA GLY A 147 1.58 -3.07 6.20
C GLY A 147 0.05 -3.06 6.25
N LEU A 148 -0.67 -3.14 5.12
CA LEU A 148 -2.15 -3.01 5.13
C LEU A 148 -2.88 -4.02 6.04
N CYS A 149 -2.38 -5.24 6.16
CA CYS A 149 -2.96 -6.24 7.08
C CYS A 149 -2.72 -5.90 8.56
N HIS A 150 -1.60 -5.24 8.87
CA HIS A 150 -1.30 -4.75 10.22
C HIS A 150 -2.30 -3.66 10.61
N THR A 151 -2.45 -2.62 9.79
CA THR A 151 -3.40 -1.50 10.01
C THR A 151 -4.85 -1.96 10.10
N ALA A 152 -5.21 -3.04 9.39
CA ALA A 152 -6.58 -3.55 9.37
C ALA A 152 -6.92 -4.56 10.48
N CYS A 153 -5.95 -4.99 11.28
CA CYS A 153 -6.18 -5.96 12.33
C CYS A 153 -6.85 -5.30 13.55
N PRO A 154 -8.09 -5.64 13.92
CA PRO A 154 -8.76 -5.01 15.07
C PRO A 154 -8.17 -5.43 16.43
N ASN A 155 -7.33 -6.47 16.46
CA ASN A 155 -6.78 -7.04 17.69
C ASN A 155 -5.26 -6.81 17.83
N ASP A 156 -4.65 -6.01 16.95
CA ASP A 156 -3.20 -5.79 16.90
C ASP A 156 -2.41 -7.13 16.91
N ALA A 157 -2.93 -8.12 16.20
CA ALA A 157 -2.37 -9.47 16.14
C ALA A 157 -1.32 -9.63 15.04
N ILE A 158 -1.09 -8.62 14.20
CA ILE A 158 -0.13 -8.66 13.10
C ILE A 158 0.99 -7.70 13.44
N GLU A 159 2.24 -8.12 13.30
CA GLU A 159 3.44 -7.31 13.53
C GLU A 159 4.23 -7.19 12.22
N LEU A 160 4.95 -6.08 12.04
CA LEU A 160 5.92 -5.92 10.96
C LEU A 160 7.33 -6.16 11.49
N VAL A 161 8.01 -7.17 10.96
CA VAL A 161 9.39 -7.52 11.34
C VAL A 161 10.33 -7.33 10.15
N ALA A 162 11.63 -7.16 10.40
CA ALA A 162 12.59 -6.94 9.33
C ALA A 162 12.77 -8.22 8.47
N ARG A 163 12.61 -8.09 7.14
CA ARG A 163 12.85 -9.15 6.16
C ARG A 163 14.27 -9.71 6.27
N ALA A 164 15.24 -8.85 6.58
CA ALA A 164 16.64 -9.22 6.73
C ALA A 164 16.87 -10.24 7.86
N GLU A 165 16.01 -10.28 8.87
CA GLU A 165 16.11 -11.20 10.01
C GLU A 165 15.60 -12.61 9.70
N ILE A 166 14.98 -12.84 8.52
CA ILE A 166 14.38 -14.13 8.16
C ILE A 166 15.22 -14.80 7.05
N PRO A 167 16.04 -15.81 7.39
CA PRO A 167 16.99 -16.41 6.45
C PRO A 167 16.36 -16.95 5.16
N ALA A 168 15.14 -17.49 5.24
CA ALA A 168 14.44 -18.08 4.09
C ALA A 168 14.06 -17.08 2.99
N ILE A 169 13.92 -15.79 3.33
CA ILE A 169 13.39 -14.76 2.42
C ILE A 169 14.23 -13.48 2.39
N LYS A 170 15.36 -13.42 3.09
CA LYS A 170 16.23 -12.23 3.18
C LYS A 170 16.65 -11.65 1.81
N ASN A 171 16.77 -12.51 0.80
CA ASN A 171 17.15 -12.14 -0.58
C ASN A 171 15.97 -12.20 -1.57
N SER A 172 14.75 -12.38 -1.07
CA SER A 172 13.53 -12.44 -1.89
C SER A 172 12.93 -11.04 -2.00
N TRP A 173 13.35 -10.31 -3.03
CA TRP A 173 12.90 -8.95 -3.37
C TRP A 173 11.88 -8.91 -4.51
#